data_AF-A0A1G3QMU5-F1
#
_entry.id   AF-A0A1G3QMU5-F1
#
_cell.length_a   1.000
_cell.length_b   1.000
_cell.length_c   1.000
_cell.angle_alpha   90.00
_cell.angle_beta   90.00
_cell.angle_gamma   90.00
#
_symmetry.space_group_name_H-M   'P 1'
#
loop_
_entity.id
_entity.type
_entity.pdbx_description
1 polymer ?
#
loop_
_entity_poly.entity_id
_entity_poly.type
_entity_poly.pdbx_seq_one_letter_code
_entity_poly.pdbx_strand_id
1 'polypeptide(L)'
;MGCLLLHTPVRDGAAKGKIERFFRTVRMDFLSRSLDLSSLGTLNRAFNAWVEDEYNHKIHSSLGMKPIDRFALDRARIRYLPNIHANDEIFYVEETRTVLGTNTFSFRGTAYEAPVLLKDKKIQIRFDRKRADTPVIVYYKNERMGQAAPVDFIANGRIKRTTHTEDQP
;
A
#
# COMPACT_ATOMS: atom_id res chain seq x y z
N MET A 1 -9.99 -8.99 3.70
CA MET A 1 -8.85 -9.92 3.66
C MET A 1 -9.11 -10.99 4.72
N GLY A 2 -9.29 -12.26 4.36
CA GLY A 2 -9.61 -13.35 5.30
C GLY A 2 -8.41 -13.75 6.17
N CYS A 3 -7.76 -12.78 6.82
CA CYS A 3 -6.56 -12.94 7.61
C CYS A 3 -6.89 -12.85 9.09
N LEU A 4 -6.37 -13.78 9.88
CA LEU A 4 -6.42 -13.70 11.34
C LEU A 4 -5.23 -12.88 11.82
N LEU A 5 -5.49 -11.83 12.61
CA LEU A 5 -4.44 -11.08 13.28
C LEU A 5 -4.07 -11.81 14.57
N LEU A 6 -2.93 -12.48 14.57
CA LEU A 6 -2.41 -13.17 15.74
C LEU A 6 -1.40 -12.26 16.45
N HIS A 7 -1.73 -11.88 17.68
CA HIS A 7 -0.81 -11.16 18.57
C HIS A 7 -0.06 -12.14 19.46
N THR A 8 1.27 -12.07 19.49
CA THR A 8 2.07 -12.84 20.43
C THR A 8 1.96 -12.24 21.84
N PRO A 9 1.58 -13.00 22.87
CA PRO A 9 1.56 -12.50 24.23
C PRO A 9 2.96 -12.14 24.72
N VAL A 10 3.04 -11.26 25.71
CA VAL A 10 4.31 -10.85 26.34
C VAL A 10 4.99 -12.09 26.92
N ARG A 11 6.28 -12.28 26.62
CA ARG A 11 7.15 -13.42 27.04
C ARG A 11 6.92 -14.76 26.33
N ASP A 12 6.21 -14.79 25.20
CA ASP A 12 6.15 -15.99 24.36
C ASP A 12 7.31 -16.04 23.34
N GLY A 13 8.38 -16.75 23.71
CA GLY A 13 9.53 -16.98 22.83
C GLY A 13 9.25 -18.01 21.73
N ALA A 14 8.32 -18.94 21.94
CA ALA A 14 8.02 -20.00 20.97
C ALA A 14 7.40 -19.43 19.70
N ALA A 15 6.59 -18.38 19.83
CA ALA A 15 5.99 -17.69 18.70
C ALA A 15 7.00 -16.93 17.82
N LYS A 16 8.21 -16.62 18.33
CA LYS A 16 9.25 -15.82 17.65
C LYS A 16 10.40 -16.63 17.07
N GLY A 17 10.52 -17.91 17.42
CA GLY A 17 11.70 -18.72 17.05
C GLY A 17 11.94 -18.86 15.53
N LYS A 18 10.89 -18.81 14.70
CA LYS A 18 11.03 -18.88 13.23
C LYS A 18 11.73 -17.64 12.66
N ILE A 19 11.29 -16.44 13.06
CA ILE A 19 11.87 -15.18 12.57
C ILE A 19 13.26 -14.96 13.16
N GLU A 20 13.48 -15.35 14.42
CA GLU A 20 14.81 -15.28 15.05
C GLU A 20 15.83 -16.20 14.37
N ARG A 21 15.43 -17.42 14.00
CA ARG A 21 16.29 -18.33 13.23
C ARG A 21 16.63 -17.76 11.86
N PHE A 22 15.64 -17.21 11.15
CA PHE A 22 15.88 -16.54 9.88
C PHE A 22 16.86 -15.37 10.02
N PHE A 23 16.64 -14.47 10.97
CA PHE A 23 17.56 -13.34 11.22
C PHE A 23 18.97 -13.77 11.59
N ARG A 24 19.13 -14.89 12.29
CA ARG A 24 20.44 -15.48 12.55
C ARG A 24 21.12 -15.91 11.25
N THR A 25 20.41 -16.59 10.35
CA THR A 25 20.94 -16.96 9.03
C THR A 25 21.34 -15.74 8.23
N VAL A 26 20.50 -14.70 8.19
CA VAL A 26 20.83 -13.43 7.52
C VAL A 26 22.13 -12.84 8.08
N ARG A 27 22.32 -12.82 9.40
CA ARG A 27 23.56 -12.31 10.01
C ARG A 27 24.79 -13.14 9.68
N MET A 28 24.67 -14.46 9.76
CA MET A 28 25.82 -15.37 9.62
C MET A 28 26.24 -15.60 8.17
N ASP A 29 25.29 -15.50 7.22
CA ASP A 29 25.52 -15.83 5.81
C ASP A 29 25.44 -14.61 4.89
N PHE A 30 24.36 -13.84 4.96
CA PHE A 30 24.21 -12.68 4.06
C PHE A 30 25.11 -11.51 4.49
N LEU A 31 24.99 -11.07 5.75
CA LEU A 31 25.70 -9.89 6.26
C LEU A 31 27.19 -10.12 6.52
N SER A 32 27.66 -11.37 6.48
CA SER A 32 29.09 -11.69 6.57
C SER A 32 29.83 -11.52 5.24
N ARG A 33 29.10 -11.25 4.15
CA ARG A 33 29.67 -11.04 2.81
C ARG A 33 30.18 -9.62 2.62
N SER A 34 31.02 -9.45 1.61
CA SER A 34 31.40 -8.13 1.12
C SER A 34 30.23 -7.50 0.34
N LEU A 35 29.41 -6.72 1.03
CA LEU A 35 28.24 -6.05 0.47
C LEU A 35 28.54 -4.61 0.06
N ASP A 36 27.98 -4.18 -1.07
CA ASP A 36 27.98 -2.77 -1.44
C ASP A 36 26.87 -2.03 -0.65
N LEU A 37 27.30 -1.14 0.24
CA LEU A 37 26.44 -0.30 1.09
C LEU A 37 26.24 1.11 0.54
N SER A 38 26.61 1.36 -0.72
CA SER A 38 26.46 2.66 -1.41
C SER A 38 25.03 3.18 -1.41
N SER A 39 24.04 2.29 -1.47
CA SER A 39 22.63 2.65 -1.40
C SER A 39 21.78 1.50 -0.86
N LEU A 40 20.64 1.86 -0.25
CA LEU A 40 19.63 0.88 0.16
C LEU A 40 19.11 0.06 -1.04
N GLY A 41 19.03 0.67 -2.22
CA GLY A 41 18.63 -0.02 -3.45
C GLY A 41 19.62 -1.12 -3.83
N THR A 42 20.92 -0.85 -3.74
CA THR A 42 21.95 -1.86 -4.01
C THR A 42 21.91 -2.99 -2.98
N LEU A 43 21.82 -2.65 -1.69
CA LEU A 43 21.72 -3.64 -0.62
C LEU A 43 20.47 -4.53 -0.78
N ASN A 44 19.32 -3.94 -1.15
CA ASN A 44 18.10 -4.70 -1.41
C ASN A 44 18.24 -5.66 -2.60
N ARG A 45 18.92 -5.25 -3.69
CA ARG A 45 19.19 -6.14 -4.83
C ARG A 45 20.07 -7.31 -4.42
N ALA A 46 21.15 -7.05 -3.68
CA ALA A 46 22.03 -8.10 -3.18
C ALA A 46 21.29 -9.06 -2.23
N PHE A 47 20.45 -8.52 -1.35
CA PHE A 47 19.63 -9.32 -0.46
C PHE A 47 18.63 -10.20 -1.21
N ASN A 48 17.92 -9.64 -2.20
CA ASN A 48 16.96 -10.40 -2.99
C ASN A 48 17.64 -11.53 -3.76
N ALA A 49 18.80 -11.27 -4.38
CA ALA A 49 19.57 -12.31 -5.06
C ALA A 49 19.98 -13.43 -4.08
N TRP A 50 20.52 -13.08 -2.91
CA TRP A 50 20.87 -14.08 -1.89
C TRP A 50 19.66 -14.91 -1.42
N VAL A 51 18.51 -14.26 -1.17
CA VAL A 51 17.30 -14.98 -0.73
C VAL A 51 16.82 -15.95 -1.81
N GLU A 52 16.68 -15.47 -3.04
CA GLU A 52 16.12 -16.24 -4.15
C GLU A 52 17.08 -17.34 -4.61
N ASP A 53 18.35 -17.01 -4.86
CA ASP A 53 19.28 -17.92 -5.53
C ASP A 53 19.92 -18.91 -4.54
N GLU A 54 20.06 -18.54 -3.26
CA GLU A 54 20.80 -19.35 -2.29
C GLU A 54 19.94 -19.84 -1.14
N TYR A 55 19.35 -18.93 -0.34
CA TYR A 55 18.62 -19.33 0.86
C TYR A 55 17.43 -20.25 0.55
N ASN A 56 16.61 -19.88 -0.43
CA ASN A 56 15.43 -20.64 -0.83
C ASN A 56 15.78 -21.97 -1.53
N HIS A 57 17.01 -22.11 -2.05
CA HIS A 57 17.51 -23.30 -2.75
C HIS A 57 18.32 -24.25 -1.85
N LYS A 58 18.62 -23.87 -0.61
CA LYS A 58 19.34 -24.72 0.35
C LYS A 58 18.40 -25.61 1.13
N ILE A 59 18.81 -26.84 1.41
CA ILE A 59 18.05 -27.75 2.28
C ILE A 59 17.97 -27.13 3.68
N HIS A 60 16.74 -26.88 4.15
CA HIS A 60 16.51 -26.30 5.45
C HIS A 60 16.42 -27.39 6.51
N SER A 61 17.25 -27.32 7.56
CA SER A 61 17.41 -28.38 8.57
C SER A 61 16.10 -28.79 9.27
N SER A 62 15.17 -27.85 9.47
CA SER A 62 13.86 -28.15 10.09
C SER A 62 12.81 -28.66 9.10
N LEU A 63 12.97 -28.43 7.81
CA LEU A 63 12.03 -28.87 6.77
C LEU A 63 12.48 -30.17 6.11
N GLY A 64 13.78 -30.48 6.15
CA GLY A 64 14.38 -31.61 5.43
C GLY A 64 14.39 -31.42 3.90
N MET A 65 13.98 -30.26 3.39
CA MET A 65 13.90 -29.95 1.97
C MET A 65 14.15 -28.45 1.72
N LYS A 66 14.21 -28.04 0.45
CA LYS A 66 14.39 -26.63 0.08
C LYS A 66 13.10 -25.85 0.34
N PRO A 67 13.18 -24.62 0.91
CA PRO A 67 12.00 -23.77 1.10
C PRO A 67 11.17 -23.57 -0.19
N ILE A 68 11.84 -23.43 -1.34
CA ILE A 68 11.16 -23.27 -2.63
C ILE A 68 10.33 -24.50 -3.02
N ASP A 69 10.85 -25.70 -2.79
CA ASP A 69 10.14 -26.95 -3.08
C ASP A 69 8.94 -27.12 -2.15
N ARG A 70 9.13 -26.82 -0.86
CA ARG A 70 8.04 -26.87 0.12
C ARG A 70 6.91 -25.91 -0.25
N PHE A 71 7.26 -24.69 -0.67
CA PHE A 71 6.30 -23.69 -1.14
C PHE A 71 5.57 -24.15 -2.41
N ALA A 72 6.28 -24.75 -3.37
CA ALA A 72 5.70 -25.27 -4.61
C ALA A 72 4.66 -26.37 -4.33
N LEU A 73 4.93 -27.29 -3.39
CA LEU A 73 3.99 -28.34 -2.98
C LEU A 73 2.69 -27.77 -2.39
N ASP A 74 2.77 -26.65 -1.68
CA ASP A 74 1.61 -26.00 -1.05
C ASP A 74 0.91 -24.99 -1.99
N ARG A 75 1.37 -24.84 -3.24
CA ARG A 75 0.84 -23.84 -4.19
C ARG A 75 -0.67 -23.93 -4.39
N ALA A 76 -1.22 -25.15 -4.39
CA ALA A 76 -2.66 -25.38 -4.53
C ALA A 76 -3.51 -24.82 -3.37
N ARG A 77 -2.89 -24.51 -2.21
CA ARG A 77 -3.56 -23.91 -1.05
C ARG A 77 -3.61 -22.38 -1.12
N ILE A 78 -2.89 -21.76 -2.05
CA ILE A 78 -2.83 -20.30 -2.19
C ILE A 78 -4.12 -19.82 -2.85
N ARG A 79 -4.86 -18.96 -2.13
CA ARG A 79 -6.03 -18.27 -2.65
C ARG A 79 -5.66 -16.84 -3.01
N TYR A 80 -5.76 -16.52 -4.29
CA TYR A 80 -5.57 -15.16 -4.77
C TYR A 80 -6.81 -14.32 -4.50
N LEU A 81 -6.62 -13.02 -4.29
CA LEU A 81 -7.73 -12.09 -4.32
C LEU A 81 -8.33 -12.09 -5.73
N PRO A 82 -9.67 -12.05 -5.89
CA PRO A 82 -10.29 -11.85 -7.20
C PRO A 82 -9.68 -10.63 -7.88
N ASN A 83 -9.42 -10.67 -9.19
CA ASN A 83 -8.83 -9.55 -9.92
C ASN A 83 -9.84 -8.41 -10.03
N ILE A 84 -9.90 -7.59 -9.00
CA ILE A 84 -10.70 -6.37 -8.92
C ILE A 84 -9.71 -5.21 -9.04
N HIS A 85 -10.02 -4.24 -9.90
CA HIS A 85 -9.19 -3.07 -10.15
C HIS A 85 -8.81 -2.26 -8.89
N ALA A 86 -9.47 -2.50 -7.76
CA ALA A 86 -9.26 -1.82 -6.47
C ALA A 86 -8.42 -2.61 -5.45
N ASN A 87 -7.84 -3.77 -5.80
CA ASN A 87 -7.06 -4.56 -4.84
C ASN A 87 -5.82 -3.83 -4.32
N ASP A 88 -5.16 -3.05 -5.18
CA ASP A 88 -3.98 -2.26 -4.79
C ASP A 88 -4.34 -1.17 -3.78
N GLU A 89 -5.57 -0.64 -3.86
CA GLU A 89 -6.08 0.42 -2.99
C GLU A 89 -6.15 -0.03 -1.52
N ILE A 90 -6.13 -1.34 -1.25
CA ILE A 90 -6.08 -1.91 0.12
C ILE A 90 -4.74 -1.60 0.81
N PHE A 91 -3.67 -1.42 0.03
CA PHE A 91 -2.32 -1.15 0.53
C PHE A 91 -1.95 0.34 0.48
N TYR A 92 -2.88 1.19 0.03
CA TYR A 92 -2.65 2.62 -0.04
C TYR A 92 -2.67 3.25 1.35
N VAL A 93 -1.98 4.38 1.47
CA VAL A 93 -2.06 5.20 2.69
C VAL A 93 -3.40 5.90 2.70
N GLU A 94 -4.06 5.89 3.85
CA GLU A 94 -5.31 6.59 4.09
C GLU A 94 -5.05 7.93 4.79
N GLU A 95 -5.65 9.01 4.27
CA GLU A 95 -5.67 10.31 4.94
C GLU A 95 -7.06 10.93 4.87
N THR A 96 -7.47 11.65 5.91
CA THR A 96 -8.75 12.37 5.93
C THR A 96 -8.60 13.76 5.33
N ARG A 97 -9.54 14.17 4.48
CA ARG A 97 -9.64 15.52 3.92
C ARG A 97 -11.07 16.04 3.98
N THR A 98 -11.22 17.37 4.00
CA THR A 98 -12.52 18.03 3.90
C THR A 98 -12.67 18.58 2.49
N VAL A 99 -13.79 18.27 1.84
CA VAL A 99 -14.15 18.81 0.53
C VAL A 99 -14.80 20.18 0.74
N LEU A 100 -14.36 21.18 -0.02
CA LEU A 100 -14.90 22.53 0.00
C LEU A 100 -16.27 22.60 -0.69
N GLY A 101 -17.01 23.69 -0.48
CA GLY A 101 -18.30 23.95 -1.16
C GLY A 101 -18.21 23.98 -2.70
N THR A 102 -17.00 24.06 -3.26
CA THR A 102 -16.71 23.94 -4.71
C THR A 102 -16.52 22.49 -5.18
N ASN A 103 -16.76 21.49 -4.33
CA ASN A 103 -16.49 20.07 -4.61
C ASN A 103 -15.01 19.73 -4.84
N THR A 104 -14.10 20.53 -4.27
CA THR A 104 -12.65 20.36 -4.41
C THR A 104 -11.97 20.15 -3.05
N PHE A 105 -10.82 19.48 -3.03
CA PHE A 105 -9.98 19.32 -1.84
C PHE A 105 -8.49 19.50 -2.19
N SER A 106 -7.65 19.84 -1.22
CA SER A 106 -6.20 19.98 -1.43
C SER A 106 -5.45 18.77 -0.90
N PHE A 107 -4.48 18.29 -1.68
CA PHE A 107 -3.58 17.21 -1.31
C PHE A 107 -2.18 17.46 -1.89
N ARG A 108 -1.14 17.43 -1.04
CA ARG A 108 0.26 17.68 -1.42
C ARG A 108 0.46 18.98 -2.22
N GLY A 109 -0.25 20.05 -1.86
CA GLY A 109 -0.17 21.34 -2.53
C GLY A 109 -0.89 21.41 -3.89
N THR A 110 -1.54 20.32 -4.33
CA THR A 110 -2.35 20.28 -5.56
C THR A 110 -3.84 20.22 -5.19
N ALA A 111 -4.66 20.99 -5.91
CA ALA A 111 -6.11 20.91 -5.77
C ALA A 111 -6.66 19.78 -6.63
N TYR A 112 -7.60 19.01 -6.07
CA TYR A 112 -8.29 17.90 -6.71
C TYR A 112 -9.80 18.11 -6.65
N GLU A 113 -10.49 17.67 -7.70
CA GLU A 113 -11.94 17.60 -7.76
C GLU A 113 -12.41 16.23 -7.27
N ALA A 114 -13.43 16.22 -6.41
CA ALA A 114 -14.04 14.98 -5.95
C ALA A 114 -14.86 14.33 -7.07
N PRO A 115 -14.80 13.00 -7.25
CA PRO A 115 -15.46 12.31 -8.38
C PRO A 115 -16.99 12.39 -8.36
N VAL A 116 -17.57 12.67 -7.19
CA VAL A 116 -19.00 12.86 -6.97
C VAL A 116 -19.22 14.06 -6.05
N LEU A 117 -20.46 14.54 -5.96
CA LEU A 117 -20.81 15.71 -5.15
C LEU A 117 -20.67 15.40 -3.64
N LEU A 118 -19.55 15.81 -3.06
CA LEU A 118 -19.20 15.59 -1.64
C LEU A 118 -18.94 16.91 -0.91
N LYS A 119 -19.57 18.01 -1.34
CA LYS A 119 -19.45 19.35 -0.75
C LYS A 119 -19.64 19.31 0.77
N ASP A 120 -18.69 19.95 1.46
CA ASP A 120 -18.63 20.09 2.92
C ASP A 120 -18.61 18.75 3.69
N LYS A 121 -18.23 17.65 3.01
CA LYS A 121 -18.04 16.34 3.63
C LYS A 121 -16.57 16.08 3.96
N LYS A 122 -16.36 15.33 5.04
CA LYS A 122 -15.07 14.69 5.33
C LYS A 122 -14.99 13.38 4.55
N ILE A 123 -13.97 13.27 3.72
CA ILE A 123 -13.67 12.12 2.88
C ILE A 123 -12.36 11.47 3.32
N GLN A 124 -12.18 10.20 2.97
CA GLN A 124 -10.90 9.51 3.06
C GLN A 124 -10.29 9.47 1.67
N ILE A 125 -9.05 9.92 1.55
CA ILE A 125 -8.27 9.76 0.33
C ILE A 125 -7.32 8.58 0.50
N ARG A 126 -7.18 7.77 -0.55
CA ARG A 126 -6.23 6.66 -0.62
C ARG A 126 -5.26 6.91 -1.76
N PHE A 127 -3.96 6.84 -1.48
CA PHE A 127 -2.91 7.03 -2.48
C PHE A 127 -1.70 6.15 -2.19
N ASP A 128 -0.92 5.85 -3.24
CA ASP A 128 0.34 5.12 -3.12
C ASP A 128 1.44 6.09 -2.65
N ARG A 129 2.06 5.81 -1.49
CA ARG A 129 3.13 6.64 -0.95
C ARG A 129 4.42 6.57 -1.78
N LYS A 130 4.67 5.44 -2.45
CA LYS A 130 5.90 5.20 -3.22
C LYS A 130 5.78 5.71 -4.65
N ARG A 131 4.58 5.70 -5.22
CA ARG A 131 4.30 6.13 -6.60
C ARG A 131 3.41 7.38 -6.59
N ALA A 132 4.02 8.54 -6.80
CA ALA A 132 3.29 9.82 -6.80
C ALA A 132 2.38 10.00 -8.03
N ASP A 133 2.61 9.25 -9.11
CA ASP A 133 1.82 9.29 -10.36
C ASP A 133 0.53 8.46 -10.28
N THR A 134 0.34 7.72 -9.18
CA THR A 134 -0.87 6.92 -8.98
C THR A 134 -2.06 7.85 -8.66
N PRO A 135 -3.24 7.61 -9.25
CA PRO A 135 -4.42 8.44 -8.98
C PRO A 135 -4.83 8.39 -7.51
N VAL A 136 -5.27 9.52 -6.99
CA VAL A 136 -5.83 9.63 -5.64
C VAL A 136 -7.26 9.10 -5.67
N ILE A 137 -7.56 8.11 -4.84
CA ILE A 137 -8.89 7.50 -4.77
C ILE A 137 -9.66 8.10 -3.60
N VAL A 138 -10.91 8.48 -3.84
CA VAL A 138 -11.80 9.04 -2.82
C VAL A 138 -12.72 7.95 -2.28
N TYR A 139 -12.77 7.86 -0.97
CA TYR A 139 -13.69 7.04 -0.20
C TYR A 139 -14.56 7.90 0.70
N TYR A 140 -15.83 7.54 0.82
CA TYR A 140 -16.77 8.16 1.76
C TYR A 140 -17.60 7.07 2.42
N LYS A 141 -17.68 7.09 3.76
CA LYS A 141 -18.38 6.05 4.54
C LYS A 141 -17.97 4.61 4.17
N ASN A 142 -16.68 4.37 3.94
CA ASN A 142 -16.11 3.09 3.49
C ASN A 142 -16.55 2.61 2.10
N GLU A 143 -17.21 3.46 1.32
CA GLU A 143 -17.55 3.20 -0.07
C GLU A 143 -16.61 3.95 -1.00
N ARG A 144 -16.21 3.29 -2.10
CA ARG A 144 -15.33 3.86 -3.11
C ARG A 144 -16.12 4.81 -3.99
N MET A 145 -15.78 6.11 -3.94
CA MET A 145 -16.45 7.14 -4.73
C MET A 145 -15.83 7.31 -6.12
N GLY A 146 -14.55 6.96 -6.29
CA GLY A 146 -13.85 7.02 -7.58
C GLY A 146 -12.48 7.69 -7.50
N GLN A 147 -11.89 7.93 -8.66
CA GLN A 147 -10.60 8.62 -8.80
C GLN A 147 -10.83 10.14 -8.79
N ALA A 148 -10.03 10.88 -8.02
CA ALA A 148 -10.03 12.34 -8.05
C ALA A 148 -9.19 12.84 -9.22
N ALA A 149 -9.70 13.85 -9.94
CA ALA A 149 -8.97 14.52 -11.01
C ALA A 149 -8.25 15.76 -10.44
N PRO A 150 -7.03 16.08 -10.88
CA PRO A 150 -6.43 17.36 -10.55
C PRO A 150 -7.30 18.49 -11.12
N VAL A 151 -7.48 19.55 -10.34
CA VAL A 151 -8.30 20.70 -10.74
C VAL A 151 -7.62 21.42 -11.90
N ASP A 152 -8.34 21.55 -13.02
CA ASP A 152 -7.97 22.47 -14.08
C ASP A 152 -8.39 23.90 -13.68
N PHE A 153 -7.42 24.68 -13.22
CA PHE A 153 -7.62 26.07 -12.82
C PHE A 153 -8.06 26.97 -13.99
N ILE A 154 -7.69 26.64 -15.23
CA ILE A 154 -8.02 27.42 -16.44
C ILE A 154 -9.48 27.17 -16.82
N ALA A 155 -9.94 25.92 -16.76
CA ALA A 155 -11.35 25.58 -16.98
C ALA A 155 -12.25 26.17 -15.89
N ASN A 156 -11.85 26.09 -14.62
CA ASN A 156 -12.60 26.64 -13.50
C ASN A 156 -12.70 28.17 -13.50
N GLY A 157 -11.70 28.87 -14.06
CA GLY A 157 -11.76 30.34 -14.24
C GLY A 157 -12.76 30.80 -15.31
N ARG A 158 -13.16 29.93 -16.24
CA ARG A 158 -14.09 30.26 -17.34
C ARG A 158 -15.56 30.09 -16.97
N ILE A 159 -15.86 29.31 -15.93
CA ILE A 159 -17.23 29.09 -15.47
C ILE A 159 -17.66 30.29 -14.61
N LYS A 160 -18.44 31.21 -15.21
CA LYS A 160 -19.10 32.28 -14.46
C LYS A 160 -20.03 31.65 -13.42
N ARG A 161 -19.78 31.94 -12.14
CA ARG A 161 -20.70 31.60 -11.05
C ARG A 161 -22.02 32.34 -11.30
N THR A 162 -23.07 31.61 -11.65
CA THR A 162 -24.44 32.13 -11.51
C THR A 162 -24.75 32.20 -10.03
N THR A 163 -24.72 33.41 -9.48
CA THR A 163 -25.38 33.71 -8.21
C THR A 163 -26.86 33.46 -8.42
N HIS A 164 -27.39 32.36 -7.87
CA HIS A 164 -28.81 32.25 -7.61
C HIS A 164 -29.14 33.27 -6.52
N THR A 165 -29.47 34.48 -6.94
CA THR A 165 -30.22 35.43 -6.12
C THR A 165 -31.65 34.89 -6.11
N GLU A 166 -32.03 34.18 -5.05
CA GLU A 166 -33.44 33.95 -4.76
C GLU A 166 -34.03 35.29 -4.32
N ASP A 167 -34.78 35.88 -5.24
CA ASP A 167 -35.62 37.05 -5.02
C ASP A 167 -37.03 36.56 -4.64
N GLN A 168 -37.39 36.80 -3.37
CA GLN A 168 -38.72 37.19 -2.87
C GLN A 168 -39.91 36.19 -2.94
N PRO A 169 -41.01 36.41 -2.18
CA PRO A 169 -41.40 37.58 -1.37
C PRO A 169 -41.62 37.36 0.14
#